data_AF-A0A8S0YV58-F1
#
_entry.id   AF-A0A8S0YV58-F1
#
_cell.length_a   1.000
_cell.length_b   1.000
_cell.length_c   1.000
_cell.angle_alpha   90.00
_cell.angle_beta   90.00
_cell.angle_gamma   90.00
#
_symmetry.space_group_name_H-M   'P 1'
#
loop_
_entity.id
_entity.type
_entity.pdbx_description
1 polymer ?
#
loop_
_entity_poly.entity_id
_entity_poly.type
_entity_poly.pdbx_seq_one_letter_code
_entity_poly.pdbx_strand_id
1 'polypeptide(L)'
;MKQRWLKAHKNKEFFEKNYSSWLGGTFEIPIETTHRQGRQSKSFADSSERSKRRKTEEIPSSVDHEVIVHAALVLLQSDGKRNASKVLKDITNSPTKASQYKKAYFKVDEAIPPLTPFEALKMFVEADLTSRQHEIIRATSKRHFHCYVPFVESEARVLPAEIGFTGNGFLRGNGPSKPN
;
A
#
# COMPACT_ATOMS: atom_id res chain seq x y z
N MET A 1 57.19 12.67 -13.17
CA MET A 1 57.76 11.70 -14.13
C MET A 1 58.23 12.35 -15.44
N LYS A 2 57.34 13.03 -16.22
CA LYS A 2 57.63 13.57 -17.56
C LYS A 2 58.86 14.51 -17.65
N GLN A 3 59.05 15.40 -16.68
CA GLN A 3 60.18 16.34 -16.70
C GLN A 3 61.55 15.66 -16.49
N ARG A 4 61.62 14.61 -15.67
CA ARG A 4 62.87 13.89 -15.40
C ARG A 4 63.29 13.03 -16.60
N TRP A 5 62.31 12.47 -17.32
CA TRP A 5 62.55 11.75 -18.58
C TRP A 5 63.12 12.66 -19.67
N LEU A 6 62.60 13.89 -19.78
CA LEU A 6 63.11 14.89 -20.71
C LEU A 6 64.53 15.35 -20.36
N LYS A 7 64.83 15.53 -19.07
CA LYS A 7 66.19 15.84 -18.59
C LYS A 7 67.19 14.70 -18.81
N ALA A 8 66.72 13.47 -18.91
CA ALA A 8 67.55 12.32 -19.29
C ALA A 8 67.63 12.12 -20.82
N HIS A 9 67.23 13.13 -21.61
CA HIS A 9 67.23 13.07 -23.07
C HIS A 9 66.45 11.89 -23.66
N LYS A 10 65.44 11.39 -22.94
CA LYS A 10 64.69 10.18 -23.28
C LYS A 10 65.57 8.93 -23.45
N ASN A 11 66.77 8.95 -22.85
CA ASN A 11 67.67 7.81 -22.82
C ASN A 11 67.42 7.02 -21.53
N LYS A 12 67.06 5.75 -21.68
CA LYS A 12 66.71 4.85 -20.57
C LYS A 12 67.86 4.61 -19.62
N GLU A 13 69.04 4.29 -20.14
CA GLU A 13 70.23 3.97 -19.32
C GLU A 13 70.65 5.18 -18.48
N PHE A 14 70.62 6.36 -19.10
CA PHE A 14 70.95 7.60 -18.41
C PHE A 14 69.89 8.00 -17.36
N PHE A 15 68.62 7.68 -17.63
CA PHE A 15 67.53 7.92 -16.70
C PHE A 15 67.61 7.00 -15.48
N GLU A 16 67.83 5.71 -15.69
CA GLU A 16 67.97 4.72 -14.61
C GLU A 16 69.20 4.99 -13.76
N LYS A 17 70.33 5.37 -14.37
CA LYS A 17 71.56 5.69 -13.63
C LYS A 17 71.41 6.91 -12.72
N ASN A 18 70.79 7.99 -13.21
CA ASN A 18 70.70 9.26 -12.47
C ASN A 18 69.50 9.34 -11.52
N TYR A 19 68.43 8.61 -11.79
CA TYR A 19 67.20 8.63 -10.99
C TYR A 19 66.90 7.30 -10.29
N SER A 20 67.89 6.40 -10.16
CA SER A 20 67.76 5.11 -9.48
C SER A 20 67.22 5.24 -8.05
N SER A 21 67.76 6.19 -7.27
CA SER A 21 67.34 6.45 -5.90
C SER A 21 65.89 6.94 -5.80
N TRP A 22 65.40 7.62 -6.84
CA TRP A 22 64.01 8.05 -6.92
C TRP A 22 63.08 6.94 -7.39
N LEU A 23 63.53 6.08 -8.31
CA LEU A 23 62.78 4.92 -8.79
C LEU A 23 62.65 3.83 -7.72
N GLY A 24 63.70 3.64 -6.92
CA GLY A 24 63.71 2.72 -5.77
C GLY A 24 63.15 3.32 -4.48
N GLY A 25 62.73 4.58 -4.51
CA GLY A 25 62.14 5.23 -3.35
C GLY A 25 60.72 4.71 -3.08
N THR A 26 60.40 4.46 -1.81
CA THR A 26 59.02 4.25 -1.38
C THR A 26 58.30 5.59 -1.49
N PHE A 27 57.24 5.65 -2.30
CA PHE A 27 56.31 6.76 -2.27
C PHE A 27 55.04 6.30 -1.58
N GLU A 28 54.58 7.09 -0.62
CA GLU A 28 53.26 6.92 -0.06
C GLU A 28 52.27 7.53 -1.05
N ILE A 29 51.40 6.71 -1.62
CA ILE A 29 50.21 7.23 -2.30
C ILE A 29 49.33 7.74 -1.17
N PRO A 30 49.08 9.06 -1.03
CA PRO A 30 48.09 9.51 -0.07
C PRO A 30 46.77 8.88 -0.48
N ILE A 31 46.32 7.90 0.29
CA ILE A 31 44.94 7.44 0.23
C ILE A 31 44.16 8.59 0.85
N GLU A 32 43.87 9.61 0.03
CA GLU A 32 42.84 10.56 0.41
C GLU A 32 41.60 9.72 0.67
N THR A 33 41.15 9.71 1.93
CA THR A 33 39.82 9.25 2.33
C THR A 33 38.81 10.23 1.74
N THR A 34 38.81 10.34 0.42
CA THR A 34 37.72 10.94 -0.32
C THR A 34 36.49 10.18 0.14
N HIS A 35 35.63 10.87 0.89
CA HIS A 35 34.27 10.42 1.09
C HIS A 35 33.74 10.11 -0.29
N ARG A 36 33.71 8.82 -0.66
CA ARG A 36 33.33 8.39 -2.00
C ARG A 36 31.99 9.04 -2.28
N GLN A 37 31.97 9.98 -3.22
CA GLN A 37 30.77 10.70 -3.65
C GLN A 37 29.90 9.75 -4.47
N GLY A 38 29.41 8.71 -3.81
CA GLY A 38 28.39 7.83 -4.33
C GLY A 38 27.02 8.44 -4.10
N ARG A 39 26.02 7.90 -4.79
CA ARG A 39 24.62 8.15 -4.47
C ARG A 39 24.40 7.89 -2.98
N GLN A 40 23.87 8.87 -2.27
CA GLN A 40 23.52 8.73 -0.86
C GLN A 40 22.64 7.49 -0.67
N SER A 41 23.04 6.61 0.26
CA SER A 41 22.25 5.44 0.59
C SER A 41 21.01 5.90 1.35
N LYS A 42 19.84 5.42 0.91
CA LYS A 42 18.61 5.62 1.68
C LYS A 42 18.68 4.83 2.99
N SER A 43 17.99 5.33 4.02
CA SER A 43 17.75 4.58 5.25
C SER A 43 17.11 3.22 4.94
N PHE A 44 17.18 2.25 5.85
CA PHE A 44 16.51 0.97 5.64
C PHE A 44 15.00 1.16 5.47
N ALA A 45 14.36 2.00 6.30
CA ALA A 45 12.93 2.27 6.27
C ALA A 45 12.47 2.82 4.90
N ASP A 46 13.21 3.78 4.34
CA ASP A 46 12.87 4.50 3.09
C ASP A 46 13.33 3.79 1.82
N SER A 47 14.01 2.64 1.97
CA SER A 47 14.45 1.82 0.85
C SER A 47 13.27 1.06 0.23
N SER A 48 13.33 0.82 -1.08
CA SER A 48 12.39 -0.08 -1.74
C SER A 48 12.56 -1.52 -1.25
N GLU A 49 11.52 -2.33 -1.39
CA GLU A 49 11.52 -3.74 -0.98
C GLU A 49 12.68 -4.53 -1.59
N ARG A 50 12.98 -4.32 -2.88
CA ARG A 50 14.14 -4.92 -3.56
C ARG A 50 15.46 -4.56 -2.87
N SER A 51 15.63 -3.29 -2.50
CA SER A 51 16.84 -2.85 -1.80
C SER A 51 16.93 -3.36 -0.37
N LYS A 52 15.80 -3.48 0.35
CA LYS A 52 15.74 -4.09 1.68
C LYS A 52 16.21 -5.55 1.64
N ARG A 53 15.69 -6.35 0.71
CA ARG A 53 16.11 -7.75 0.51
C ARG A 53 17.61 -7.89 0.29
N ARG A 54 18.19 -7.07 -0.59
CA ARG A 54 19.64 -7.07 -0.84
C ARG A 54 20.44 -6.66 0.40
N LYS A 55 19.97 -5.67 1.17
CA LYS A 55 20.62 -5.24 2.42
C LYS A 55 20.57 -6.32 3.51
N THR A 56 19.55 -7.18 3.51
CA THR A 56 19.36 -8.24 4.51
C THR A 56 19.78 -9.62 4.02
N GLU A 57 20.35 -9.77 2.83
CA GLU A 57 20.64 -11.08 2.18
C GLU A 57 21.65 -11.94 2.97
N GLU A 58 22.58 -11.30 3.66
CA GLU A 58 23.61 -11.98 4.46
C GLU A 58 23.04 -12.56 5.77
N ILE A 59 21.99 -11.94 6.32
CA ILE A 59 21.41 -12.31 7.62
C ILE A 59 20.80 -13.72 7.60
N PRO A 60 19.89 -14.11 6.67
CA PRO A 60 19.30 -15.44 6.66
C PRO A 60 20.30 -16.54 6.29
N SER A 61 21.44 -16.19 5.67
CA SER A 61 22.51 -17.14 5.35
C SER A 61 23.44 -17.41 6.53
N SER A 62 23.57 -16.47 7.45
CA SER A 62 24.51 -16.52 8.57
C SER A 62 23.89 -16.95 9.90
N VAL A 63 22.57 -16.79 10.06
CA VAL A 63 21.87 -17.00 11.33
C VAL A 63 20.69 -17.93 11.13
N ASP A 64 20.49 -18.85 12.07
CA ASP A 64 19.34 -19.74 12.09
C ASP A 64 18.00 -18.98 12.15
N HIS A 65 17.00 -19.51 11.44
CA HIS A 65 15.66 -18.92 11.38
C HIS A 65 15.06 -18.72 12.78
N GLU A 66 15.23 -19.67 13.69
CA GLU A 66 14.66 -19.60 15.03
C GLU A 66 15.21 -18.41 15.83
N VAL A 67 16.51 -18.14 15.69
CA VAL A 67 17.19 -17.00 16.33
C VAL A 67 16.64 -15.67 15.79
N ILE A 68 16.42 -15.58 14.48
CA ILE A 68 15.85 -14.37 13.85
C ILE A 68 14.43 -14.11 14.37
N VAL A 69 13.60 -15.15 14.47
CA VAL A 69 12.23 -15.05 15.01
C VAL A 69 12.25 -14.62 16.47
N HIS A 70 13.11 -15.23 17.28
CA HIS A 70 13.24 -14.88 18.68
C HIS A 70 13.71 -13.43 18.87
N ALA A 71 14.70 -12.98 18.10
CA ALA A 71 15.15 -11.59 18.12
C ALA A 71 14.01 -10.63 17.75
N ALA A 72 13.23 -10.94 16.72
CA ALA A 72 12.06 -10.14 16.35
C ALA A 72 11.01 -10.08 17.48
N LEU A 73 10.75 -11.20 18.17
CA LEU A 73 9.83 -11.24 19.31
C LEU A 73 10.30 -10.33 20.46
N VAL A 74 11.60 -10.36 20.79
CA VAL A 74 12.20 -9.52 21.84
C VAL A 74 12.09 -8.04 21.47
N LEU A 75 12.43 -7.68 20.23
CA LEU A 75 12.32 -6.30 19.74
C LEU A 75 10.87 -5.78 19.81
N LEU A 76 9.89 -6.60 19.44
CA LEU A 76 8.48 -6.22 19.55
C LEU A 76 8.04 -6.02 21.01
N GLN A 77 8.61 -6.79 21.94
CA GLN A 77 8.32 -6.65 23.37
C GLN A 77 8.96 -5.40 23.95
N SER A 78 10.22 -5.11 23.61
CA SER A 78 10.91 -3.89 24.04
C SER A 78 10.24 -2.62 23.50
N ASP A 79 9.69 -2.70 22.29
CA ASP A 79 8.89 -1.65 21.66
C ASP A 79 7.49 -1.46 22.31
N GLY A 80 7.11 -2.31 23.26
CA GLY A 80 5.78 -2.29 23.88
C GLY A 80 4.66 -2.88 23.01
N LYS A 81 4.97 -3.42 21.83
CA LYS A 81 4.02 -4.02 20.87
C LYS A 81 3.66 -5.46 21.26
N ARG A 82 3.11 -5.63 22.47
CA ARG A 82 2.80 -6.93 23.08
C ARG A 82 1.86 -7.78 22.22
N ASN A 83 0.83 -7.18 21.63
CA ASN A 83 -0.12 -7.89 20.76
C ASN A 83 0.56 -8.41 19.48
N ALA A 84 1.43 -7.62 18.86
CA ALA A 84 2.17 -8.05 17.67
C ALA A 84 3.13 -9.21 17.99
N SER A 85 3.84 -9.12 19.13
CA SER A 85 4.69 -10.22 19.62
C SER A 85 3.87 -11.51 19.85
N LYS A 86 2.69 -11.39 20.47
CA LYS A 86 1.78 -12.53 20.71
C LYS A 86 1.33 -13.18 19.41
N VAL A 87 0.89 -12.38 18.44
CA VAL A 87 0.45 -12.87 17.12
C VAL A 87 1.60 -13.56 16.38
N LEU A 88 2.81 -12.96 16.38
CA LEU A 88 3.98 -13.58 15.76
C LEU A 88 4.29 -14.94 16.40
N LYS A 89 4.27 -15.03 17.74
CA LYS A 89 4.47 -16.28 18.48
C LYS A 89 3.41 -17.33 18.15
N ASP A 90 2.16 -16.92 18.01
CA ASP A 90 1.06 -17.82 17.65
C ASP A 90 1.20 -18.36 16.23
N ILE A 91 1.63 -17.52 15.28
CA ILE A 91 1.88 -17.90 13.88
C ILE A 91 3.08 -18.84 13.79
N THR A 92 4.16 -18.57 14.53
CA THR A 92 5.37 -19.41 14.50
C THR A 92 5.13 -20.79 15.11
N ASN A 93 4.30 -20.88 16.15
CA ASN A 93 3.98 -22.14 16.80
C ASN A 93 2.98 -22.99 16.01
N SER A 94 2.13 -22.37 15.18
CA SER A 94 1.09 -23.11 14.47
C SER A 94 0.68 -22.43 13.15
N PRO A 95 0.96 -23.05 11.99
CA PRO A 95 0.59 -22.47 10.69
C PRO A 95 -0.94 -22.38 10.50
N THR A 96 -1.73 -23.19 11.20
CA THR A 96 -3.20 -23.13 11.14
C THR A 96 -3.73 -21.83 11.75
N LYS A 97 -3.08 -21.31 12.82
CA LYS A 97 -3.43 -20.01 13.41
C LYS A 97 -3.22 -18.86 12.44
N ALA A 98 -2.17 -18.91 11.62
CA ALA A 98 -1.95 -17.90 10.58
C ALA A 98 -3.12 -17.82 9.60
N SER A 99 -3.64 -18.98 9.17
CA SER A 99 -4.82 -19.06 8.30
C SER A 99 -6.09 -18.55 9.01
N GLN A 100 -6.26 -18.85 10.30
CA GLN A 100 -7.38 -18.34 11.09
C GLN A 100 -7.34 -16.82 11.22
N TYR A 101 -6.19 -16.22 11.54
CA TYR A 101 -6.05 -14.75 11.60
C TYR A 101 -6.34 -14.12 10.25
N LYS A 102 -5.84 -14.71 9.16
CA LYS A 102 -6.14 -14.24 7.80
C LYS A 102 -7.65 -14.24 7.53
N LYS A 103 -8.34 -15.34 7.81
CA LYS A 103 -9.80 -15.45 7.64
C LYS A 103 -10.56 -14.45 8.52
N ALA A 104 -10.18 -14.33 9.79
CA ALA A 104 -10.81 -13.40 10.72
C ALA A 104 -10.65 -11.94 10.26
N TYR A 105 -9.46 -11.56 9.78
CA TYR A 105 -9.21 -10.23 9.25
C TYR A 105 -10.12 -9.90 8.05
N PHE A 106 -10.23 -10.80 7.08
CA PHE A 106 -11.09 -10.56 5.91
C PHE A 106 -12.59 -10.60 6.24
N LYS A 107 -13.02 -11.41 7.23
CA LYS A 107 -14.42 -11.40 7.69
C LYS A 107 -14.86 -10.05 8.28
N VAL A 108 -13.95 -9.30 8.88
CA VAL A 108 -14.26 -7.96 9.42
C VAL A 108 -14.53 -6.98 8.27
N ASP A 109 -13.77 -7.06 7.18
CA ASP A 109 -13.99 -6.22 6.00
C ASP A 109 -15.28 -6.60 5.23
N GLU A 110 -15.72 -7.85 5.35
CA GLU A 110 -16.97 -8.36 4.76
C GLU A 110 -18.21 -8.16 5.66
N ALA A 111 -18.04 -7.61 6.87
CA ALA A 111 -19.08 -7.63 7.90
C ALA A 111 -20.35 -6.84 7.56
N ILE A 112 -20.31 -5.96 6.55
CA ILE A 112 -21.51 -5.26 6.08
C ILE A 112 -21.72 -5.60 4.60
N PRO A 113 -22.54 -6.63 4.28
CA PRO A 113 -22.86 -6.95 2.90
C PRO A 113 -23.51 -5.74 2.22
N PRO A 114 -23.27 -5.50 0.93
CA PRO A 114 -23.96 -4.44 0.20
C PRO A 114 -25.48 -4.60 0.32
N LEU A 115 -26.20 -3.50 0.58
CA LEU A 115 -27.66 -3.50 0.62
C LEU A 115 -28.21 -4.06 -0.69
N THR A 116 -29.16 -4.99 -0.66
CA THR A 116 -29.83 -5.41 -1.89
C THR A 116 -30.54 -4.20 -2.53
N PRO A 117 -30.76 -4.18 -3.86
CA PRO A 117 -31.45 -3.05 -4.51
C PRO A 117 -32.80 -2.72 -3.87
N PHE A 118 -33.52 -3.74 -3.39
CA PHE A 118 -34.81 -3.59 -2.71
C PHE A 118 -34.67 -3.00 -1.29
N GLU A 119 -33.71 -3.46 -0.49
CA GLU A 119 -33.44 -2.89 0.83
C GLU A 119 -32.95 -1.45 0.73
N ALA A 120 -32.12 -1.17 -0.28
CA ALA A 120 -31.66 0.18 -0.56
C ALA A 120 -32.85 1.08 -0.94
N LEU A 121 -33.76 0.61 -1.81
CA LEU A 121 -34.99 1.34 -2.17
C LEU A 121 -35.88 1.57 -0.94
N LYS A 122 -36.08 0.54 -0.13
CA LYS A 122 -36.84 0.64 1.13
C LYS A 122 -36.25 1.71 2.04
N MET A 123 -34.93 1.68 2.26
CA MET A 123 -34.23 2.70 3.05
C MET A 123 -34.39 4.11 2.45
N PHE A 124 -34.31 4.23 1.12
CA PHE A 124 -34.46 5.50 0.41
C PHE A 124 -35.85 6.11 0.63
N VAL A 125 -36.91 5.29 0.54
CA VAL A 125 -38.30 5.70 0.78
C VAL A 125 -38.56 5.98 2.27
N GLU A 126 -38.12 5.10 3.17
CA GLU A 126 -38.35 5.27 4.61
C GLU A 126 -37.62 6.48 5.21
N ALA A 127 -36.48 6.86 4.62
CA ALA A 127 -35.68 8.00 5.07
C ALA A 127 -35.93 9.30 4.28
N ASP A 128 -36.91 9.32 3.37
CA ASP A 128 -37.25 10.47 2.52
C ASP A 128 -36.02 11.13 1.85
N LEU A 129 -35.13 10.29 1.31
CA LEU A 129 -33.91 10.76 0.66
C LEU A 129 -34.22 11.25 -0.76
N THR A 130 -33.57 12.34 -1.16
CA THR A 130 -33.52 12.76 -2.57
C THR A 130 -32.44 12.00 -3.33
N SER A 131 -32.56 11.88 -4.66
CA SER A 131 -31.56 11.22 -5.50
C SER A 131 -30.16 11.84 -5.34
N ARG A 132 -30.09 13.16 -5.10
CA ARG A 132 -28.83 13.86 -4.83
C ARG A 132 -28.21 13.45 -3.50
N GLN A 133 -29.00 13.33 -2.44
CA GLN A 133 -28.53 12.89 -1.12
C GLN A 133 -28.05 11.44 -1.16
N HIS A 134 -28.76 10.57 -1.88
CA HIS A 134 -28.32 9.20 -2.11
C HIS A 134 -26.95 9.13 -2.79
N GLU A 135 -26.71 9.92 -3.84
CA GLU A 135 -25.41 9.90 -4.52
C GLU A 135 -24.27 10.44 -3.64
N ILE A 136 -24.55 11.42 -2.76
CA ILE A 136 -23.59 11.90 -1.75
C ILE A 136 -23.26 10.78 -0.74
N ILE A 137 -24.27 10.09 -0.23
CA ILE A 137 -24.10 8.95 0.70
C ILE A 137 -23.30 7.83 0.01
N ARG A 138 -23.64 7.50 -1.22
CA ARG A 138 -22.91 6.50 -2.02
C ARG A 138 -21.46 6.88 -2.28
N ALA A 139 -21.17 8.17 -2.51
CA ALA A 139 -19.79 8.64 -2.69
C ALA A 139 -18.91 8.33 -1.47
N THR A 140 -19.49 8.36 -0.26
CA THR A 140 -18.77 8.00 0.98
C THR A 140 -18.55 6.49 1.14
N SER A 141 -19.44 5.65 0.60
CA SER A 141 -19.41 4.19 0.81
C SER A 141 -19.86 3.41 -0.43
N LYS A 142 -19.06 3.50 -1.50
CA LYS A 142 -19.33 2.88 -2.81
C LYS A 142 -19.52 1.36 -2.79
N ARG A 143 -18.96 0.68 -1.78
CA ARG A 143 -19.09 -0.78 -1.61
C ARG A 143 -20.46 -1.19 -1.04
N HIS A 144 -21.17 -0.27 -0.40
CA HIS A 144 -22.35 -0.60 0.38
C HIS A 144 -23.66 -0.16 -0.30
N PHE A 145 -23.62 0.93 -1.08
CA PHE A 145 -24.76 1.47 -1.80
C PHE A 145 -24.65 1.25 -3.32
N HIS A 146 -25.69 0.64 -3.89
CA HIS A 146 -25.84 0.47 -5.33
C HIS A 146 -26.01 1.82 -6.05
N CYS A 147 -25.73 1.88 -7.35
CA CYS A 147 -26.04 3.10 -8.11
C CYS A 147 -27.55 3.32 -8.17
N TYR A 148 -27.98 4.55 -8.46
CA TYR A 148 -29.41 4.89 -8.52
C TYR A 148 -30.18 4.15 -9.64
N VAL A 149 -29.49 3.65 -10.66
CA VAL A 149 -30.14 2.99 -11.83
C VAL A 149 -30.92 1.71 -11.46
N PRO A 150 -30.38 0.78 -10.65
CA PRO A 150 -31.12 -0.34 -10.07
C PRO A 150 -32.42 0.03 -9.31
N PHE A 151 -32.51 1.24 -8.74
CA PHE A 151 -33.69 1.67 -8.00
C PHE A 151 -34.87 1.91 -8.94
N VAL A 152 -34.63 2.60 -10.06
CA VAL A 152 -35.63 2.86 -11.10
C VAL A 152 -36.16 1.56 -11.68
N GLU A 153 -35.29 0.56 -11.87
CA GLU A 153 -35.69 -0.78 -12.34
C GLU A 153 -36.54 -1.54 -11.31
N SER A 154 -36.25 -1.40 -10.01
CA SER A 154 -37.07 -2.01 -8.96
C SER A 154 -38.41 -1.30 -8.74
N GLU A 155 -38.44 0.03 -8.88
CA GLU A 155 -39.65 0.84 -8.82
C GLU A 155 -40.63 0.45 -9.93
N ALA A 156 -40.13 0.24 -11.15
CA ALA A 156 -40.93 -0.23 -12.29
C ALA A 156 -41.57 -1.63 -12.08
N ARG A 157 -41.07 -2.44 -11.14
CA ARG A 157 -41.67 -3.74 -10.79
C ARG A 157 -42.78 -3.64 -9.76
N VAL A 158 -42.78 -2.57 -8.95
CA VAL A 158 -43.72 -2.39 -7.83
C VAL A 158 -44.88 -1.47 -8.23
N LEU A 159 -44.67 -0.56 -9.19
CA LEU A 159 -45.72 0.31 -9.69
C LEU A 159 -46.69 -0.44 -10.63
N PRO A 160 -48.02 -0.29 -10.45
CA PRO A 160 -48.99 -0.84 -11.40
C PRO A 160 -48.79 -0.19 -12.77
N ALA A 161 -48.81 -1.01 -13.82
CA ALA A 161 -48.42 -0.65 -15.19
C ALA A 161 -49.25 0.48 -15.84
N GLU A 162 -50.33 0.95 -15.21
CA GLU A 162 -51.19 1.98 -15.76
C GLU A 162 -51.56 3.03 -14.71
N ILE A 163 -50.69 4.03 -14.55
CA ILE A 163 -51.10 5.35 -14.09
C ILE A 163 -50.63 6.33 -15.14
N GLY A 164 -51.49 6.58 -16.13
CA GLY A 164 -51.29 7.65 -17.11
C GLY A 164 -51.27 8.99 -16.38
N PHE A 165 -50.08 9.58 -16.19
CA PHE A 165 -49.94 10.96 -15.76
C PHE A 165 -50.27 11.87 -16.94
N THR A 166 -51.54 12.23 -17.10
CA THR A 166 -51.91 13.38 -17.93
C THR A 166 -51.53 14.63 -17.14
N GLY A 167 -50.60 15.42 -17.69
CA GLY A 167 -50.17 16.68 -17.09
C GLY A 167 -51.31 17.70 -17.12
N ASN A 168 -52.19 17.64 -16.12
CA ASN A 168 -52.99 18.75 -15.60
C ASN A 168 -53.94 18.26 -14.50
N GLY A 169 -53.73 18.75 -13.27
CA GLY A 169 -54.82 18.97 -12.31
C GLY A 169 -55.41 17.74 -11.64
N PHE A 170 -55.22 17.67 -10.32
CA PHE A 170 -56.02 16.88 -9.39
C PHE A 170 -57.51 17.25 -9.55
N LEU A 171 -58.29 16.42 -10.27
CA LEU A 171 -59.74 16.62 -10.39
C LEU A 171 -60.41 16.13 -9.09
N ARG A 172 -60.91 17.09 -8.32
CA ARG A 172 -61.85 16.84 -7.21
C ARG A 172 -63.08 16.10 -7.78
N GLY A 173 -63.49 15.06 -7.08
CA GLY A 173 -64.65 14.25 -7.44
C GLY A 173 -65.93 15.08 -7.56
N ASN A 174 -66.63 14.88 -8.69
CA ASN A 174 -68.05 15.20 -8.77
C ASN A 174 -68.83 14.04 -8.15
N GLY A 175 -69.53 14.33 -7.06
CA GLY A 175 -70.45 13.38 -6.43
C GLY A 175 -71.67 13.09 -7.31
N PRO A 176 -72.34 11.93 -7.11
CA PRO A 176 -73.48 11.54 -7.92
C PRO A 176 -74.74 12.35 -7.55
N SER A 177 -75.36 12.99 -8.55
CA SER A 177 -76.71 13.56 -8.45
C SER A 177 -77.75 12.44 -8.44
N LYS A 178 -78.57 12.38 -7.39
CA LYS A 178 -79.73 11.50 -7.28
C LYS A 178 -80.85 11.92 -8.25
N PRO A 179 -81.56 10.98 -8.90
CA PRO A 179 -82.81 11.29 -9.60
C PRO A 179 -84.01 11.30 -8.63
N ASN A 180 -84.98 12.18 -8.92
CA ASN A 180 -86.32 12.20 -8.33
C ASN A 180 -87.22 11.13 -8.95
#